data_AF-A0A1E7G9Q6-F1
#
_entry.id   AF-A0A1E7G9Q6-F1
#
_cell.length_a   1.000
_cell.length_b   1.000
_cell.length_c   1.000
_cell.angle_alpha   90.00
_cell.angle_beta   90.00
_cell.angle_gamma   90.00
#
_symmetry.space_group_name_H-M   'P 1'
#
loop_
_entity.id
_entity.type
_entity.pdbx_description
1 polymer ?
#
loop_
_entity_poly.entity_id
_entity_poly.type
_entity_poly.pdbx_seq_one_letter_code
_entity_poly.pdbx_strand_id
1 'polypeptide(L)'
;MRIWDIPPEKMCRQHLLGEHRELHALWSIITNNKKAYIHHPETLRWKGKLKALYLRHESLVCEMAKRGYKHHTPLDPALASGTDFQDEFVNSYEDQVRILNEKGCMCRV
;
A
#
# COMPACT_ATOMS: atom_id res chain seq x y z
N MET A 1 7.91 0.59 -6.78
CA MET A 1 6.93 0.36 -5.69
C MET A 1 6.32 1.67 -5.28
N ARG A 2 5.02 1.67 -5.02
CA ARG A 2 4.29 2.84 -4.52
C ARG A 2 3.13 2.36 -3.67
N ILE A 3 2.99 2.95 -2.48
CA ILE A 3 1.83 2.78 -1.62
C ILE A 3 1.21 4.16 -1.48
N TRP A 4 -0.05 4.32 -1.90
CA TRP A 4 -0.73 5.59 -1.80
C TRP A 4 -1.23 5.80 -0.38
N ASP A 5 -1.05 6.99 0.16
CA ASP A 5 -1.65 7.40 1.43
C ASP A 5 -3.08 7.97 1.21
N ILE A 6 -3.70 7.56 0.10
CA ILE A 6 -5.06 7.91 -0.33
C ILE A 6 -6.04 6.82 0.13
N PRO A 7 -7.25 7.18 0.61
CA PRO A 7 -8.28 6.20 0.95
C PRO A 7 -8.61 5.26 -0.23
N PRO A 8 -8.65 3.92 -0.03
CA PRO A 8 -8.88 2.96 -1.11
C PRO A 8 -10.15 3.22 -1.95
N GLU A 9 -11.22 3.69 -1.32
CA GLU A 9 -12.49 4.05 -1.94
C GLU A 9 -12.35 5.17 -2.97
N LYS A 10 -11.34 6.05 -2.83
CA LYS A 10 -11.03 7.10 -3.79
C LYS A 10 -10.20 6.59 -4.97
N MET A 11 -9.53 5.45 -4.84
CA MET A 11 -8.70 4.93 -5.92
C MET A 11 -9.53 4.24 -7.00
N CYS A 12 -9.17 4.42 -8.27
CA CYS A 12 -9.72 3.65 -9.37
C CYS A 12 -9.27 2.17 -9.30
N ARG A 13 -9.85 1.30 -10.14
CA ARG A 13 -9.48 -0.12 -10.20
C ARG A 13 -7.97 -0.34 -10.38
N GLN A 14 -7.34 0.39 -11.30
CA GLN A 14 -5.92 0.19 -11.60
C GLN A 14 -5.03 0.55 -10.42
N HIS A 15 -5.29 1.66 -9.73
CA HIS A 15 -4.50 2.07 -8.58
C HIS A 15 -4.77 1.21 -7.34
N LEU A 16 -6.02 0.80 -7.09
CA LEU A 16 -6.36 -0.13 -6.00
C LEU A 16 -5.63 -1.47 -6.14
N LEU A 17 -5.76 -2.11 -7.31
CA LEU A 17 -5.14 -3.42 -7.56
C LEU A 17 -3.61 -3.30 -7.73
N GLY A 18 -3.14 -2.20 -8.31
CA GLY A 18 -1.71 -1.92 -8.45
C GLY A 18 -1.05 -1.75 -7.09
N GLU A 19 -1.65 -0.97 -6.20
CA GLU A 19 -1.15 -0.80 -4.84
C GLU A 19 -1.13 -2.13 -4.08
N HIS A 20 -2.21 -2.92 -4.14
CA HIS A 20 -2.27 -4.24 -3.52
C HIS A 20 -1.08 -5.12 -3.94
N ARG A 21 -0.77 -5.16 -5.23
CA ARG A 21 0.38 -5.92 -5.77
C ARG A 21 1.73 -5.39 -5.26
N GLU A 22 1.95 -4.07 -5.31
CA GLU A 22 3.21 -3.47 -4.84
C GLU A 22 3.39 -3.62 -3.32
N LEU A 23 2.29 -3.62 -2.56
CA LEU A 23 2.27 -3.91 -1.13
C LEU A 23 2.80 -5.30 -0.83
N HIS A 24 2.33 -6.31 -1.57
CA HIS A 24 2.85 -7.70 -1.45
C HIS A 24 4.36 -7.77 -1.72
N ALA A 25 4.85 -6.99 -2.70
CA ALA A 25 6.28 -6.92 -2.97
C ALA A 25 7.06 -6.34 -1.77
N LEU A 26 6.60 -5.22 -1.21
CA LEU A 26 7.20 -4.58 -0.03
C LEU A 26 7.18 -5.51 1.19
N TRP A 27 6.04 -6.12 1.47
CA TRP A 27 5.88 -7.09 2.55
C TRP A 27 6.90 -8.22 2.41
N SER A 28 7.03 -8.79 1.21
CA SER A 28 7.99 -9.88 0.94
C SER A 28 9.44 -9.43 1.08
N ILE A 29 9.79 -8.21 0.67
CA ILE A 29 11.15 -7.67 0.82
C ILE A 29 11.53 -7.57 2.30
N ILE A 30 10.64 -7.01 3.12
CA ILE A 30 10.90 -6.76 4.54
C ILE A 30 10.89 -8.08 5.33
N THR A 31 9.86 -8.91 5.17
CA THR A 31 9.70 -10.16 5.94
C THR A 31 10.76 -11.22 5.62
N ASN A 32 11.25 -11.25 4.37
CA ASN A 32 12.27 -12.21 3.94
C ASN A 32 13.68 -11.61 3.88
N ASN A 33 13.90 -10.39 4.37
CA ASN A 33 15.19 -9.69 4.35
C ASN A 33 15.86 -9.69 2.96
N LYS A 34 15.07 -9.46 1.90
CA LYS A 34 15.60 -9.46 0.52
C LYS A 34 16.52 -8.27 0.30
N LYS A 35 17.64 -8.49 -0.40
CA LYS A 35 18.61 -7.43 -0.73
C LYS A 35 18.12 -6.49 -1.84
N ALA A 36 17.38 -7.02 -2.81
CA ALA A 36 16.85 -6.23 -3.91
C ALA A 36 15.78 -5.25 -3.39
N TYR A 37 15.87 -3.98 -3.80
CA TYR A 37 14.97 -2.90 -3.43
C TYR A 37 14.91 -2.57 -1.92
N ILE A 38 15.86 -3.05 -1.11
CA ILE A 38 15.91 -2.74 0.34
C ILE A 38 16.10 -1.25 0.62
N HIS A 39 16.76 -0.53 -0.28
CA HIS A 39 17.00 0.92 -0.21
C HIS A 39 15.98 1.74 -1.00
N HIS A 40 14.93 1.12 -1.54
CA HIS A 40 13.86 1.88 -2.21
C HIS A 40 13.13 2.74 -1.17
N PRO A 41 12.75 4.00 -1.47
CA PRO A 41 12.11 4.91 -0.50
C PRO A 41 10.91 4.30 0.21
N GLU A 42 9.99 3.65 -0.53
CA GLU A 42 8.88 2.90 0.09
C GLU A 42 9.35 1.78 1.02
N THR A 43 10.35 0.98 0.66
CA THR A 43 10.82 -0.10 1.55
C THR A 43 11.35 0.45 2.86
N LEU A 44 12.11 1.56 2.79
CA LEU A 44 12.64 2.22 3.97
C LEU A 44 11.52 2.79 4.84
N ARG A 45 10.53 3.45 4.23
CA ARG A 45 9.34 4.01 4.88
C ARG A 45 8.56 3.00 5.72
N TRP A 46 8.49 1.74 5.27
CA TRP A 46 7.73 0.69 5.94
C TRP A 46 8.57 -0.18 6.90
N LYS A 47 9.88 0.05 7.01
CA LYS A 47 10.75 -0.71 7.90
C LYS A 47 10.37 -0.43 9.36
N GLY A 48 10.10 -1.49 10.13
CA GLY A 48 9.62 -1.38 11.52
C GLY A 48 8.14 -1.01 11.66
N LYS A 49 7.40 -0.90 10.55
CA LYS A 49 5.97 -0.55 10.50
C LYS A 49 5.15 -1.63 9.76
N LEU A 50 5.49 -2.91 9.94
CA LEU A 50 4.81 -4.02 9.26
C LEU A 50 3.34 -4.14 9.70
N LYS A 51 3.03 -3.85 10.96
CA LYS A 51 1.65 -3.80 11.45
C LYS A 51 0.83 -2.74 10.71
N ALA A 52 1.38 -1.55 10.49
CA ALA A 52 0.74 -0.51 9.68
C ALA A 52 0.53 -0.97 8.22
N LEU A 53 1.53 -1.63 7.62
CA LEU A 53 1.44 -2.15 6.24
C LEU A 53 0.36 -3.25 6.11
N TYR A 54 0.24 -4.11 7.12
CA TYR A 54 -0.82 -5.11 7.22
C TYR A 54 -2.20 -4.43 7.26
N LEU A 55 -2.39 -3.42 8.12
CA LEU A 55 -3.65 -2.70 8.20
C LEU A 55 -4.00 -1.99 6.89
N ARG A 56 -2.99 -1.46 6.19
CA ARG A 56 -3.18 -0.90 4.84
C ARG A 56 -3.65 -1.97 3.87
N HIS A 57 -3.06 -3.17 3.87
CA HIS A 57 -3.52 -4.29 3.07
C HIS A 57 -4.98 -4.63 3.35
N GLU A 58 -5.38 -4.74 4.61
CA GLU A 58 -6.77 -5.03 4.99
C GLU A 58 -7.74 -3.94 4.49
N SER A 59 -7.32 -2.67 4.50
CA SER A 59 -8.12 -1.58 3.92
C SER A 59 -8.33 -1.75 2.40
N LEU A 60 -7.30 -2.17 1.67
CA LEU A 60 -7.38 -2.43 0.23
C LEU A 60 -8.29 -3.63 -0.04
N VAL A 61 -8.14 -4.72 0.73
CA VAL A 61 -8.98 -5.92 0.62
C VAL A 61 -10.44 -5.64 0.93
N CYS A 62 -10.73 -4.83 1.95
CA CYS A 62 -12.07 -4.40 2.29
C CYS A 62 -12.73 -3.66 1.10
N GLU A 63 -12.01 -2.72 0.50
CA GLU A 63 -12.52 -2.02 -0.69
C GLU A 63 -12.63 -2.94 -1.91
N MET A 64 -11.71 -3.89 -2.07
CA MET A 64 -11.78 -4.89 -3.12
C MET A 64 -13.05 -5.74 -2.99
N ALA A 65 -13.38 -6.19 -1.77
CA ALA A 65 -14.58 -6.96 -1.48
C ALA A 65 -15.85 -6.15 -1.75
N LYS A 66 -15.90 -4.87 -1.34
CA LYS A 66 -17.02 -3.95 -1.66
C LYS A 66 -17.27 -3.81 -3.16
N ARG A 67 -16.21 -3.86 -3.97
CA ARG A 67 -16.29 -3.81 -5.45
C ARG A 67 -16.54 -5.17 -6.10
N GLY A 68 -16.72 -6.23 -5.31
CA GLY A 68 -16.98 -7.59 -5.80
C GLY A 68 -15.75 -8.35 -6.29
N TYR A 69 -14.53 -7.89 -5.99
CA TYR A 69 -13.32 -8.64 -6.29
C TYR A 69 -13.13 -9.78 -5.28
N LYS A 70 -12.70 -10.94 -5.78
CA LYS A 70 -12.33 -12.08 -4.94
C LYS A 70 -10.84 -12.00 -4.60
N HIS A 71 -10.54 -11.75 -3.33
CA HIS A 71 -9.18 -11.72 -2.82
C HIS A 71 -8.77 -13.09 -2.26
N HIS A 72 -7.56 -13.56 -2.59
CA HIS A 72 -7.09 -14.91 -2.26
C HIS A 72 -5.66 -14.95 -1.70
N THR A 73 -5.07 -13.80 -1.39
CA THR A 73 -3.67 -13.70 -0.95
C THR A 73 -3.57 -12.93 0.37
N PRO A 74 -4.15 -13.45 1.47
CA PRO A 74 -4.02 -12.81 2.78
C PRO A 74 -2.55 -12.73 3.21
N LEU A 75 -2.21 -11.68 3.96
CA LEU A 75 -0.92 -11.59 4.63
C LEU A 75 -0.96 -12.36 5.95
N ASP A 76 0.19 -12.87 6.38
CA ASP A 76 0.31 -13.55 7.67
C ASP A 76 0.28 -12.53 8.83
N PRO A 77 -0.77 -12.53 9.67
CA PRO A 77 -0.88 -11.58 10.78
C PRO A 77 0.22 -11.78 11.84
N ALA A 78 0.85 -12.96 11.93
CA ALA A 78 1.94 -13.21 12.87
C ALA A 78 3.19 -12.37 12.55
N LEU A 79 3.37 -11.96 11.29
CA LEU A 79 4.48 -11.11 10.85
C LEU A 79 4.17 -9.60 10.97
N ALA A 80 2.92 -9.23 11.27
CA ALA A 80 2.46 -7.85 11.43
C ALA A 80 2.97 -7.21 12.72
N SER A 81 4.27 -6.90 12.74
CA SER A 81 5.02 -6.40 13.91
C SER A 81 5.36 -4.91 13.80
N GLY A 82 5.83 -4.32 14.91
CA GLY A 82 6.19 -2.91 14.98
C GLY A 82 5.00 -1.97 15.08
N THR A 83 5.18 -0.71 14.67
CA THR A 83 4.15 0.33 14.79
C THR A 83 2.97 0.04 13.85
N ASP A 84 1.74 0.29 14.33
CA ASP A 84 0.49 0.21 13.55
C ASP A 84 0.14 1.49 12.78
N PHE A 85 0.94 2.52 12.93
CA PHE A 85 0.79 3.81 12.29
C PHE A 85 1.94 4.10 11.31
N GLN A 86 1.61 4.73 10.19
CA GLN A 86 2.56 5.25 9.21
C GLN A 86 2.44 6.77 9.16
N ASP A 87 3.50 7.45 9.57
CA ASP A 87 3.60 8.90 9.70
C ASP A 87 4.54 9.55 8.67
N GLU A 88 5.24 8.75 7.87
CA GLU A 88 6.17 9.21 6.85
C GLU A 88 5.56 9.11 5.45
N PHE A 89 5.90 10.10 4.62
CA PHE A 89 5.38 10.27 3.27
C PHE A 89 6.54 10.38 2.27
N VAL A 90 6.50 9.59 1.18
CA VAL A 90 7.42 9.80 0.04
C VAL A 90 7.00 11.02 -0.77
N ASN A 91 5.68 11.19 -0.95
CA ASN A 91 5.05 12.38 -1.49
C ASN A 91 4.01 12.84 -0.48
N SER A 92 3.89 14.15 -0.22
CA SER A 92 2.83 14.64 0.67
C SER A 92 1.45 14.20 0.18
N TYR A 93 0.45 14.24 1.05
CA TYR A 93 -0.91 13.89 0.67
C TYR A 93 -1.39 14.74 -0.52
N GLU A 94 -1.11 16.05 -0.51
CA GLU A 94 -1.45 16.99 -1.57
C GLU A 94 -0.75 16.65 -2.89
N ASP A 95 0.52 16.25 -2.82
CA ASP A 95 1.27 15.82 -3.99
C ASP A 95 0.69 14.55 -4.59
N GLN A 96 0.26 13.59 -3.77
CA GLN A 96 -0.35 12.35 -4.23
C GLN A 96 -1.68 12.62 -4.93
N VAL A 97 -2.51 13.49 -4.37
CA VAL A 97 -3.76 13.95 -4.99
C VAL A 97 -3.47 14.59 -6.35
N ARG A 98 -2.50 15.51 -6.43
CA ARG A 98 -2.09 16.15 -7.68
C ARG A 98 -1.64 15.12 -8.73
N ILE A 99 -0.74 14.21 -8.36
CA ILE A 99 -0.23 13.16 -9.27
C ILE A 99 -1.37 12.30 -9.83
N LEU A 100 -2.33 11.91 -8.98
CA LEU A 100 -3.46 11.08 -9.40
C LEU A 100 -4.44 11.84 -10.30
N ASN A 101 -4.66 13.14 -10.04
CA ASN A 101 -5.47 14.00 -10.90
C ASN A 101 -4.83 14.22 -12.27
N GLU A 102 -3.52 14.47 -12.33
CA GLU A 102 -2.76 14.65 -13.58
C GLU A 102 -2.73 13.39 -14.46
N LYS A 103 -2.96 12.20 -13.90
CA LYS A 103 -3.07 10.95 -14.67
C LYS A 103 -4.34 10.86 -15.51
N GLY A 104 -5.33 11.74 -15.30
CA GLY A 104 -6.60 11.72 -16.04
C GLY A 104 -7.36 10.39 -15.87
N CYS A 105 -7.24 9.77 -14.70
CA CYS A 105 -7.86 8.47 -14.41
C CYS A 105 -9.12 8.61 -13.55
N MET A 106 -9.83 7.51 -13.33
CA MET A 106 -11.08 7.50 -12.55
C MET A 106 -10.88 7.54 -11.02
N CYS A 107 -9.74 8.05 -10.53
CA CYS A 107 -9.56 8.27 -9.10
C CYS A 107 -10.42 9.47 -8.67
N ARG A 108 -11.04 9.38 -7.50
CA ARG A 108 -11.92 10.40 -6.89
C ARG A 108 -11.15 11.19 -5.83
N VAL A 109 -10.06 11.83 -6.25
CA VAL A 109 -9.09 12.51 -5.37
C VAL A 109 -9.12 14.03 -5.50
#